data_AF-A0A6G2DCF3-F1
#
_entry.id   AF-A0A6G2DCF3-F1
#
_cell.length_a   1.000
_cell.length_b   1.000
_cell.length_c   1.000
_cell.angle_alpha   90.00
_cell.angle_beta   90.00
_cell.angle_gamma   90.00
#
_symmetry.space_group_name_H-M   'P 1'
#
loop_
_entity.id
_entity.type
_entity.pdbx_description
1 polymer ?
#
loop_
_entity_poly.entity_id
_entity_poly.type
_entity_poly.pdbx_seq_one_letter_code
_entity_poly.pdbx_strand_id
1 'polypeptide(L)'
;ISAFLEEKQGLSVNSKQSYKYDLEQFLDMVGERISETSLKIYQAQLANLKISVQKRKISACNQFLYFLYQKGEVDSFYRLELAKQAEKKTEKPEILYLDSFWQESDHPEGRLLALLILEMGLLPSEILAIKVADINLDFQVLRISKASQQRIVTIPTALLSELEPLMGQTYLFERGEKPYSRQWAFRQLESFVKEKGFPSLSAQVLREQFILRQIEN
;
A
#
# COMPACT_ATOMS: atom_id res chain seq x y z
N ILE A 1 -10.17 20.32 -13.71
CA ILE A 1 -9.80 19.22 -12.78
C ILE A 1 -10.92 18.86 -11.81
N SER A 2 -11.51 19.81 -11.07
CA SER A 2 -12.54 19.51 -10.05
C SER A 2 -13.73 18.71 -10.59
N ALA A 3 -14.33 19.13 -11.70
CA ALA A 3 -15.44 18.41 -12.35
C ALA A 3 -15.08 16.93 -12.68
N PHE A 4 -13.87 16.68 -13.20
CA PHE A 4 -13.39 15.32 -13.46
C PHE A 4 -13.27 14.47 -12.18
N LEU A 5 -12.81 15.06 -11.07
CA LEU A 5 -12.66 14.34 -9.79
C LEU A 5 -14.01 14.10 -9.09
N GLU A 6 -15.01 14.92 -9.38
CA GLU A 6 -16.39 14.75 -8.89
C GLU A 6 -17.13 13.66 -9.65
N GLU A 7 -16.97 13.57 -10.97
CA GLU A 7 -17.56 12.49 -11.79
C GLU A 7 -16.96 11.11 -11.47
N LYS A 8 -15.75 11.06 -10.91
CA LYS A 8 -15.11 9.82 -10.45
C LYS A 8 -15.76 9.31 -9.17
N GLN A 9 -16.75 8.42 -9.33
CA GLN A 9 -17.38 7.74 -8.20
C GLN A 9 -16.42 6.77 -7.49
N GLY A 10 -16.58 6.63 -6.17
CA GLY A 10 -15.87 5.64 -5.36
C GLY A 10 -14.40 5.95 -5.05
N LEU A 11 -13.86 7.10 -5.46
CA LEU A 11 -12.49 7.48 -5.11
C LEU A 11 -12.35 7.86 -3.63
N SER A 12 -11.36 7.27 -2.96
CA SER A 12 -10.94 7.71 -1.63
C SER A 12 -10.37 9.14 -1.67
N VAL A 13 -10.37 9.83 -0.52
CA VAL A 13 -9.78 11.18 -0.40
C VAL A 13 -8.32 11.21 -0.87
N ASN A 14 -7.53 10.21 -0.49
CA ASN A 14 -6.13 10.08 -0.90
C ASN A 14 -6.01 9.88 -2.42
N SER A 15 -6.90 9.08 -3.02
CA SER A 15 -6.93 8.87 -4.46
C SER A 15 -7.26 10.17 -5.19
N LYS A 16 -8.26 10.93 -4.73
CA LYS A 16 -8.61 12.24 -5.32
C LYS A 16 -7.43 13.21 -5.26
N GLN A 17 -6.74 13.29 -4.12
CA GLN A 17 -5.57 14.16 -3.96
C GLN A 17 -4.40 13.73 -4.88
N SER A 18 -4.16 12.42 -5.02
CA SER A 18 -3.10 11.92 -5.91
C SER A 18 -3.38 12.22 -7.38
N TYR A 19 -4.63 12.05 -7.82
CA TYR A 19 -5.04 12.46 -9.18
C TYR A 19 -4.89 13.97 -9.36
N LYS A 20 -5.39 14.77 -8.41
CA LYS A 20 -5.29 16.24 -8.46
C LYS A 20 -3.84 16.69 -8.68
N TYR A 21 -2.92 16.21 -7.85
CA TYR A 21 -1.50 16.56 -7.94
C TYR A 21 -0.86 16.16 -9.28
N ASP A 22 -1.17 14.96 -9.80
CA ASP A 22 -0.64 14.53 -11.09
C ASP A 22 -1.18 15.39 -12.24
N LEU A 23 -2.46 15.76 -12.18
CA LEU A 23 -3.11 16.57 -13.20
C LEU A 23 -2.67 18.03 -13.15
N GLU A 24 -2.42 18.59 -11.97
CA GLU A 24 -1.84 19.93 -11.82
C GLU A 24 -0.45 19.98 -12.46
N GLN A 25 0.43 19.01 -12.15
CA GLN A 25 1.74 18.93 -12.80
C GLN A 25 1.66 18.72 -14.32
N PHE A 26 0.66 17.98 -14.78
CA PHE A 26 0.43 17.80 -16.21
C PHE A 26 0.05 19.13 -16.86
N LEU A 27 -0.92 19.86 -16.30
CA LEU A 27 -1.39 21.14 -16.83
C LEU A 27 -0.32 22.24 -16.79
N ASP A 28 0.48 22.31 -15.72
CA ASP A 28 1.62 23.23 -15.64
C ASP A 28 2.62 23.03 -16.80
N MET A 29 2.73 21.80 -17.29
CA MET A 29 3.64 21.42 -18.37
C MET A 29 3.05 21.58 -19.76
N VAL A 30 1.78 21.21 -19.97
CA VAL A 30 1.15 21.32 -21.30
C VAL A 30 0.58 22.70 -21.60
N GLY A 31 0.40 23.53 -20.58
CA GLY A 31 -0.15 24.88 -20.68
C GLY A 31 -1.65 24.89 -21.02
N GLU A 32 -2.13 26.04 -21.47
CA GLU A 32 -3.56 26.25 -21.77
C GLU A 32 -4.06 25.50 -23.02
N ARG A 33 -3.16 25.13 -23.94
CA ARG A 33 -3.51 24.41 -25.18
C ARG A 33 -2.86 23.05 -25.25
N ILE A 34 -3.68 22.01 -25.13
CA ILE A 34 -3.27 20.62 -25.32
C ILE A 34 -3.06 20.36 -26.81
N SER A 35 -1.86 19.91 -27.17
CA SER A 35 -1.47 19.57 -28.54
C SER A 35 -0.57 18.33 -28.53
N GLU A 36 -0.42 17.66 -29.68
CA GLU A 36 0.52 16.53 -29.78
C GLU A 36 1.94 16.92 -29.34
N THR A 37 2.39 18.14 -29.64
CA THR A 37 3.72 18.62 -29.28
C THR A 37 3.87 18.76 -27.77
N SER A 38 2.93 19.40 -27.08
CA SER A 38 3.00 19.56 -25.63
C SER A 38 2.90 18.22 -24.90
N LEU A 39 2.12 17.28 -25.44
CA LEU A 39 2.03 15.91 -24.91
C LEU A 39 3.34 15.12 -25.08
N LYS A 40 4.01 15.22 -26.24
CA LYS A 40 5.32 14.57 -26.47
C LYS A 40 6.38 15.11 -25.51
N ILE A 41 6.39 16.41 -25.24
CA ILE A 41 7.30 17.04 -24.26
C ILE A 41 7.03 16.46 -22.86
N TYR A 42 5.76 16.39 -22.46
CA TYR A 42 5.40 15.79 -21.17
C TYR A 42 5.83 14.32 -21.07
N GLN A 43 5.59 13.50 -22.10
CA GLN A 43 6.04 12.10 -22.11
C GLN A 43 7.55 11.96 -21.97
N ALA A 44 8.33 12.82 -22.64
CA ALA A 44 9.79 12.80 -22.55
C ALA A 44 10.28 13.05 -21.11
N GLN A 45 9.62 13.92 -20.36
CA GLN A 45 9.95 14.15 -18.95
C GLN A 45 9.62 12.95 -18.05
N LEU A 46 8.54 12.24 -18.36
CA LEU A 46 8.18 11.03 -17.62
C LEU A 46 9.23 9.91 -17.78
N ALA A 47 9.96 9.88 -18.90
CA ALA A 47 10.90 8.80 -19.21
C ALA A 47 11.97 8.58 -18.12
N ASN A 48 12.37 9.63 -17.41
CA ASN A 48 13.38 9.58 -16.34
C ASN A 48 12.81 9.10 -14.98
N LEU A 49 11.50 8.94 -14.86
CA LEU A 49 10.85 8.48 -13.64
C LEU A 49 10.82 6.95 -13.56
N LYS A 50 10.64 6.41 -12.35
CA LYS A 50 10.38 4.97 -12.16
C LYS A 50 9.14 4.54 -12.96
N ILE A 51 9.18 3.34 -13.56
CA ILE A 51 8.07 2.81 -14.39
C ILE A 51 6.71 2.87 -13.66
N SER A 52 6.66 2.56 -12.37
CA SER A 52 5.42 2.64 -11.58
C SER A 52 4.86 4.07 -11.52
N VAL A 53 5.73 5.08 -11.41
CA VAL A 53 5.35 6.50 -11.43
C VAL A 53 4.88 6.91 -12.82
N GLN A 54 5.57 6.48 -13.87
CA GLN A 54 5.16 6.71 -15.26
C GLN A 54 3.76 6.16 -15.52
N LYS A 55 3.53 4.87 -15.23
CA LYS A 55 2.23 4.19 -15.40
C LYS A 55 1.11 4.93 -14.69
N ARG A 56 1.34 5.34 -13.43
CA ARG A 56 0.37 6.10 -12.62
C ARG A 56 0.01 7.44 -13.26
N LYS A 57 1.03 8.27 -13.60
CA LYS A 57 0.82 9.59 -14.21
C LYS A 57 0.14 9.49 -15.58
N ILE A 58 0.60 8.60 -16.44
CA ILE A 58 0.01 8.35 -17.76
C ILE A 58 -1.45 7.90 -17.63
N SER A 59 -1.76 7.00 -16.70
CA SER A 59 -3.13 6.56 -16.47
C SER A 59 -4.04 7.71 -16.01
N ALA A 60 -3.58 8.54 -15.08
CA ALA A 60 -4.34 9.70 -14.59
C ALA A 60 -4.59 10.71 -15.72
N CYS A 61 -3.54 11.06 -16.46
CA CYS A 61 -3.61 12.02 -17.57
C CYS A 61 -4.48 11.49 -18.72
N ASN A 62 -4.35 10.22 -19.12
CA ASN A 62 -5.17 9.65 -20.20
C ASN A 62 -6.66 9.62 -19.84
N GLN A 63 -7.00 9.32 -18.59
CA GLN A 63 -8.40 9.39 -18.15
C GLN A 63 -8.93 10.83 -18.16
N PHE A 64 -8.07 11.81 -17.84
CA PHE A 64 -8.45 13.22 -17.90
C PHE A 64 -8.56 13.75 -19.34
N LEU A 65 -7.63 13.37 -20.23
CA LEU A 65 -7.70 13.69 -21.66
C LEU A 65 -8.96 13.11 -22.30
N TYR A 66 -9.33 11.88 -21.95
CA TYR A 66 -10.58 11.28 -22.39
C TYR A 66 -11.80 12.06 -21.89
N PHE A 67 -11.79 12.48 -20.62
CA PHE A 67 -12.85 13.32 -20.06
C PHE A 67 -12.97 14.66 -20.81
N LEU A 68 -11.85 15.35 -21.06
CA LEU A 68 -11.86 16.62 -21.81
C LEU A 68 -12.43 16.45 -23.22
N TYR A 69 -12.04 15.36 -23.90
CA TYR A 69 -12.57 15.04 -25.22
C TYR A 69 -14.09 14.77 -25.17
N GLN A 70 -14.57 14.02 -24.18
CA GLN A 70 -16.01 13.76 -24.01
C GLN A 70 -16.82 15.04 -23.72
N LYS A 71 -16.20 16.05 -23.10
CA LYS A 71 -16.83 17.35 -22.83
C LYS A 71 -16.69 18.35 -23.99
N GLY A 72 -15.96 18.00 -25.05
CA GLY A 72 -15.69 18.89 -26.18
C GLY A 72 -14.69 20.00 -25.88
N GLU A 73 -13.91 19.87 -24.80
CA GLU A 73 -12.88 20.86 -24.40
C GLU A 73 -11.60 20.72 -25.23
N VAL A 74 -11.44 19.60 -25.95
CA VAL A 74 -10.37 19.37 -26.92
C VAL A 74 -10.94 18.76 -28.19
N ASP A 75 -10.43 19.20 -29.33
CA ASP A 75 -10.95 18.83 -30.66
C ASP A 75 -10.61 17.39 -31.08
N SER A 76 -9.58 16.81 -30.46
CA SER A 76 -9.03 15.51 -30.80
C SER A 76 -8.88 14.63 -29.57
N PHE A 77 -9.04 13.33 -29.77
CA PHE A 77 -8.74 12.36 -28.73
C PHE A 77 -7.23 12.16 -28.62
N TYR A 78 -6.66 12.60 -27.50
CA TYR A 78 -5.24 12.47 -27.19
C TYR A 78 -4.96 11.33 -26.20
N ARG A 79 -3.81 10.68 -26.36
CA ARG A 79 -3.35 9.63 -25.46
C ARG A 79 -1.83 9.63 -25.31
N LEU A 80 -1.37 9.62 -24.07
CA LEU A 80 0.03 9.40 -23.71
C LEU A 80 0.33 7.89 -23.71
N GLU A 81 1.53 7.57 -24.17
CA GLU A 81 2.07 6.20 -24.23
C GLU A 81 3.23 6.04 -23.25
N LEU A 82 3.39 4.81 -22.74
CA LEU A 82 4.58 4.43 -21.98
C LEU A 82 5.77 4.31 -22.92
N ALA A 83 6.89 4.90 -22.51
CA ALA A 83 8.16 4.64 -23.17
C ALA A 83 8.47 3.13 -23.10
N LYS A 84 8.82 2.53 -24.25
CA LYS A 84 9.30 1.14 -24.30
C LYS A 84 10.61 1.06 -23.51
N GLN A 85 10.55 0.48 -22.31
CA GLN A 85 11.74 0.14 -21.52
C GLN A 85 11.85 -1.38 -21.44
N ALA A 86 13.08 -1.89 -21.52
CA ALA A 86 13.35 -3.31 -21.36
C ALA A 86 12.80 -3.78 -20.01
N GLU A 87 12.02 -4.86 -20.02
CA GLU A 87 11.55 -5.49 -18.80
C GLU A 87 12.77 -5.91 -17.98
N LYS A 88 12.94 -5.31 -16.79
CA LYS A 88 13.90 -5.84 -15.83
C LYS A 88 13.39 -7.22 -15.44
N LYS A 89 14.18 -8.26 -15.75
CA LYS A 89 14.01 -9.58 -15.16
C LYS A 89 14.07 -9.40 -13.65
N THR A 90 12.93 -9.52 -12.98
CA THR A 90 12.88 -9.70 -11.53
C THR A 90 13.43 -11.08 -11.24
N GLU A 91 14.57 -11.14 -10.55
CA GLU A 91 15.07 -12.36 -9.95
C GLU A 91 14.01 -12.94 -9.01
N LYS A 92 13.95 -14.28 -8.91
CA LYS A 92 13.04 -14.93 -7.98
C LYS A 92 13.41 -14.48 -6.57
N PRO A 93 12.45 -13.96 -5.77
CA PRO A 93 12.73 -13.55 -4.41
C PRO A 93 13.14 -14.78 -3.58
N GLU A 94 14.25 -14.66 -2.86
CA GLU A 94 14.77 -15.68 -1.95
C GLU A 94 13.96 -15.72 -0.65
N ILE A 95 13.76 -16.92 -0.09
CA ILE A 95 13.16 -17.08 1.23
C ILE A 95 14.21 -16.77 2.31
N LEU A 96 13.86 -15.84 3.18
CA LEU A 96 14.71 -15.38 4.25
C LEU A 96 14.49 -16.20 5.52
N TYR A 97 15.59 -16.51 6.20
CA TYR A 97 15.59 -17.05 7.55
C TYR A 97 15.41 -15.91 8.56
N LEU A 98 14.26 -15.89 9.27
CA LEU A 98 13.81 -14.77 10.11
C LEU A 98 13.48 -15.21 11.54
N ASP A 99 14.01 -16.33 12.02
CA ASP A 99 13.69 -16.87 13.36
C ASP A 99 14.07 -15.91 14.49
N SER A 100 15.05 -15.01 14.26
CA SER A 100 15.41 -13.95 15.22
C SER A 100 14.26 -12.96 15.50
N PHE A 101 13.19 -12.97 14.71
CA PHE A 101 12.02 -12.13 14.93
C PHE A 101 11.19 -12.56 16.15
N TRP A 102 11.35 -13.80 16.59
CA TRP A 102 10.71 -14.33 17.80
C TRP A 102 11.45 -14.00 19.09
N GLN A 103 12.67 -13.44 19.00
CA GLN A 103 13.46 -13.04 20.17
C GLN A 103 12.97 -11.70 20.76
N GLU A 104 13.26 -11.46 22.04
CA GLU A 104 13.01 -10.17 22.71
C GLU A 104 13.61 -8.99 21.93
N SER A 105 13.02 -7.81 22.09
CA SER A 105 13.37 -6.62 21.32
C SER A 105 13.06 -5.35 22.13
N ASP A 106 13.87 -4.31 21.90
CA ASP A 106 13.63 -2.95 22.40
C ASP A 106 12.44 -2.26 21.71
N HIS A 107 11.88 -2.92 20.68
CA HIS A 107 10.76 -2.47 19.86
C HIS A 107 9.64 -3.53 19.82
N PRO A 108 9.01 -3.86 20.97
CA PRO A 108 8.06 -4.97 21.07
C PRO A 108 6.83 -4.82 20.15
N GLU A 109 6.33 -3.59 19.93
CA GLU A 109 5.24 -3.36 18.99
C GLU A 109 5.68 -3.56 17.54
N GLY A 110 6.90 -3.15 17.19
CA GLY A 110 7.50 -3.40 15.89
C GLY A 110 7.69 -4.88 15.61
N ARG A 111 8.12 -5.62 16.65
CA ARG A 111 8.23 -7.08 16.63
C ARG A 111 6.87 -7.75 16.37
N LEU A 112 5.86 -7.42 17.17
CA LEU A 112 4.52 -7.99 17.00
C LEU A 112 3.92 -7.64 15.63
N LEU A 113 4.10 -6.40 15.16
CA LEU A 113 3.72 -6.01 13.80
C LEU A 113 4.37 -6.90 12.74
N ALA A 114 5.67 -7.16 12.86
CA ALA A 114 6.40 -8.02 11.92
C ALA A 114 5.88 -9.45 11.95
N LEU A 115 5.65 -10.02 13.14
CA LEU A 115 5.12 -11.37 13.31
C LEU A 115 3.71 -11.53 12.72
N LEU A 116 2.81 -10.57 12.97
CA LEU A 116 1.46 -10.58 12.38
C LEU A 116 1.48 -10.52 10.83
N ILE A 117 2.49 -9.86 10.24
CA ILE A 117 2.66 -9.85 8.78
C ILE A 117 3.24 -11.19 8.31
N LEU A 118 4.28 -11.68 8.98
CA LEU A 118 5.06 -12.84 8.56
C LEU A 118 4.32 -14.17 8.75
N GLU A 119 3.50 -14.27 9.80
CA GLU A 119 2.82 -15.52 10.19
C GLU A 119 1.38 -15.59 9.68
N MET A 120 0.74 -14.44 9.45
CA MET A 120 -0.68 -14.37 9.07
C MET A 120 -0.91 -13.63 7.74
N GLY A 121 0.13 -13.09 7.12
CA GLY A 121 0.01 -12.38 5.85
C GLY A 121 -0.92 -11.18 5.94
N LEU A 122 -0.87 -10.40 7.03
CA LEU A 122 -1.72 -9.21 7.21
C LEU A 122 -1.07 -7.96 6.61
N LEU A 123 -1.88 -7.00 6.16
CA LEU A 123 -1.39 -5.67 5.81
C LEU A 123 -1.30 -4.81 7.08
N PRO A 124 -0.35 -3.86 7.17
CA PRO A 124 -0.30 -2.92 8.30
C PRO A 124 -1.63 -2.18 8.52
N SER A 125 -2.33 -1.83 7.44
CA SER A 125 -3.64 -1.19 7.55
C SER A 125 -4.74 -2.10 8.08
N GLU A 126 -4.63 -3.41 7.87
CA GLU A 126 -5.55 -4.40 8.46
C GLU A 126 -5.22 -4.55 9.94
N ILE A 127 -3.93 -4.72 10.29
CA ILE A 127 -3.47 -4.86 11.68
C ILE A 127 -3.92 -3.68 12.55
N LEU A 128 -3.71 -2.45 12.08
CA LEU A 128 -4.13 -1.24 12.80
C LEU A 128 -5.65 -1.10 12.96
N ALA A 129 -6.45 -1.82 12.16
CA ALA A 129 -7.90 -1.81 12.24
C ALA A 129 -8.47 -2.95 13.10
N ILE A 130 -7.63 -3.88 13.58
CA ILE A 130 -8.07 -5.02 14.39
C ILE A 130 -8.59 -4.50 15.72
N LYS A 131 -9.85 -4.80 16.00
CA LYS A 131 -10.43 -4.67 17.34
C LYS A 131 -10.23 -5.97 18.10
N VAL A 132 -10.03 -5.87 19.41
CA VAL A 132 -9.93 -7.06 20.26
C VAL A 132 -11.20 -7.90 20.18
N ALA A 133 -12.38 -7.28 20.05
CA ALA A 133 -13.66 -7.97 19.87
C ALA A 133 -13.74 -8.85 18.60
N ASP A 134 -12.84 -8.68 17.63
CA ASP A 134 -12.76 -9.50 16.42
C ASP A 134 -11.77 -10.67 16.57
N ILE A 135 -11.12 -10.81 17.72
CA ILE A 135 -10.18 -11.89 18.06
C ILE A 135 -10.87 -12.87 19.00
N ASN A 136 -10.78 -14.16 18.67
CA ASN A 136 -11.14 -15.23 19.57
C ASN A 136 -9.93 -16.17 19.75
N LEU A 137 -9.31 -16.12 20.92
CA LEU A 137 -8.11 -16.90 21.21
C LEU A 137 -8.43 -18.39 21.42
N ASP A 138 -9.58 -18.73 22.00
CA ASP A 138 -10.01 -20.12 22.24
C ASP A 138 -10.14 -20.91 20.94
N PHE A 139 -10.75 -20.28 19.93
CA PHE A 139 -10.92 -20.85 18.58
C PHE A 139 -9.77 -20.49 17.64
N GLN A 140 -8.78 -19.71 18.10
CA GLN A 140 -7.66 -19.23 17.30
C GLN A 140 -8.10 -18.58 16.00
N VAL A 141 -9.07 -17.66 16.09
CA VAL A 141 -9.71 -17.02 14.93
C VAL A 141 -9.62 -15.50 15.05
N LEU A 142 -9.20 -14.85 13.96
CA LEU A 142 -9.29 -13.41 13.76
C LEU A 142 -10.25 -13.11 12.61
N ARG A 143 -11.23 -12.25 12.86
CA ARG A 143 -12.13 -11.71 11.84
C ARG A 143 -11.56 -10.41 11.27
N ILE A 144 -11.45 -10.33 9.94
CA ILE A 144 -10.99 -9.13 9.23
C ILE A 144 -12.12 -8.64 8.35
N SER A 145 -12.54 -7.39 8.57
CA SER A 145 -13.58 -6.73 7.78
C SER A 145 -12.99 -5.60 6.94
N LYS A 146 -13.27 -5.60 5.64
CA LYS A 146 -12.91 -4.51 4.71
C LYS A 146 -14.08 -4.20 3.80
N ALA A 147 -14.71 -3.04 4.02
CA ALA A 147 -15.93 -2.63 3.32
C ALA A 147 -17.01 -3.74 3.40
N SER A 148 -17.47 -4.28 2.27
CA SER A 148 -18.47 -5.36 2.22
C SER A 148 -17.89 -6.77 2.31
N GLN A 149 -16.57 -6.92 2.42
CA GLN A 149 -15.90 -8.22 2.48
C GLN A 149 -15.46 -8.54 3.91
N GLN A 150 -15.74 -9.76 4.34
CA GLN A 150 -15.22 -10.33 5.58
C GLN A 150 -14.43 -11.58 5.26
N ARG A 151 -13.29 -11.74 5.93
CA ARG A 151 -12.55 -13.00 5.94
C ARG A 151 -12.20 -13.40 7.36
N ILE A 152 -12.17 -14.70 7.59
CA ILE A 152 -11.70 -15.32 8.82
C ILE A 152 -10.31 -15.85 8.54
N VAL A 153 -9.36 -15.54 9.43
CA VAL A 153 -8.00 -16.09 9.38
C VAL A 153 -7.71 -16.82 10.68
N THR A 154 -7.03 -17.95 10.56
CA THR A 154 -6.56 -18.73 11.72
C THR A 154 -5.36 -18.03 12.34
N ILE A 155 -5.34 -17.95 13.67
CA ILE A 155 -4.24 -17.43 14.46
C ILE A 155 -3.28 -18.60 14.73
N PRO A 156 -2.03 -18.56 14.28
CA PRO A 156 -1.04 -19.56 14.64
C PRO A 156 -0.88 -19.65 16.16
N THR A 157 -0.77 -20.88 16.69
CA THR A 157 -0.65 -21.12 18.14
C THR A 157 0.52 -20.38 18.78
N ALA A 158 1.62 -20.19 18.04
CA ALA A 158 2.79 -19.43 18.49
C ALA A 158 2.49 -17.94 18.78
N LEU A 159 1.41 -17.37 18.24
CA LEU A 159 1.02 -15.98 18.50
C LEU A 159 0.07 -15.81 19.69
N LEU A 160 -0.44 -16.89 20.30
CA LEU A 160 -1.43 -16.75 21.38
C LEU A 160 -0.87 -15.99 22.57
N SER A 161 0.33 -16.37 23.04
CA SER A 161 1.01 -15.70 24.15
C SER A 161 1.38 -14.24 23.85
N GLU A 162 1.52 -13.89 22.57
CA GLU A 162 1.80 -12.51 22.13
C GLU A 162 0.55 -11.63 22.16
N LEU A 163 -0.62 -12.23 21.94
CA LEU A 163 -1.90 -11.54 21.85
C LEU A 163 -2.61 -11.45 23.21
N GLU A 164 -2.49 -12.48 24.06
CA GLU A 164 -3.13 -12.53 25.39
C GLU A 164 -3.00 -11.24 26.22
N PRO A 165 -1.81 -10.62 26.36
CA PRO A 165 -1.65 -9.40 27.16
C PRO A 165 -2.42 -8.19 26.62
N LEU A 166 -2.84 -8.23 25.34
CA LEU A 166 -3.44 -7.13 24.61
C LEU A 166 -4.97 -7.17 24.60
N MET A 167 -5.57 -8.23 25.17
CA MET A 167 -7.03 -8.47 25.12
C MET A 167 -7.86 -7.53 26.02
N GLY A 168 -7.22 -6.65 26.79
CA GLY A 168 -7.90 -5.60 27.56
C GLY A 168 -8.17 -4.30 26.78
N GLN A 169 -7.67 -4.19 25.55
CA GLN A 169 -7.72 -2.97 24.73
C GLN A 169 -8.96 -2.91 23.84
N THR A 170 -9.23 -1.74 23.23
CA THR A 170 -10.26 -1.65 22.16
C THR A 170 -9.71 -2.12 20.81
N TYR A 171 -8.54 -1.60 20.42
CA TYR A 171 -7.79 -2.04 19.25
C TYR A 171 -6.52 -2.76 19.68
N LEU A 172 -6.04 -3.68 18.85
CA LEU A 172 -4.80 -4.42 19.13
C LEU A 172 -3.60 -3.48 19.35
N PHE A 173 -3.57 -2.37 18.61
CA PHE A 173 -2.59 -1.29 18.73
C PHE A 173 -3.31 0.05 18.91
N GLU A 174 -3.34 0.59 20.13
CA GLU A 174 -4.09 1.81 20.43
C GLU A 174 -3.36 2.85 21.29
N ARG A 175 -3.87 4.08 21.21
CA ARG A 175 -3.60 5.18 22.14
C ARG A 175 -4.92 5.80 22.58
N GLY A 176 -5.34 5.51 23.81
CA GLY A 176 -6.60 6.02 24.37
C GLY A 176 -7.80 5.65 23.50
N GLU A 177 -8.02 4.34 23.32
CA GLU A 177 -9.12 3.72 22.55
C GLU A 177 -9.17 4.04 21.04
N LYS A 178 -8.14 4.73 20.53
CA LYS A 178 -8.00 5.02 19.09
C LYS A 178 -6.86 4.21 18.50
N PRO A 179 -7.02 3.63 17.31
CA PRO A 179 -5.95 2.89 16.67
C PRO A 179 -4.79 3.82 16.33
N TYR A 180 -3.58 3.28 16.37
CA TYR A 180 -2.41 4.01 15.90
C TYR A 180 -2.46 4.31 14.40
N SER A 181 -1.68 5.32 13.97
CA SER A 181 -1.60 5.71 12.58
C SER A 181 -0.71 4.78 11.75
N ARG A 182 -0.88 4.79 10.43
CA ARG A 182 0.01 4.07 9.50
C ARG A 182 1.47 4.53 9.60
N GLN A 183 1.69 5.82 9.87
CA GLN A 183 3.03 6.36 10.08
C GLN A 183 3.67 5.80 11.34
N TRP A 184 2.88 5.60 12.40
CA TRP A 184 3.36 4.95 13.61
C TRP A 184 3.76 3.49 13.33
N ALA A 185 2.90 2.70 12.68
CA ALA A 185 3.22 1.30 12.37
C ALA A 185 4.47 1.18 11.47
N PHE A 186 4.62 2.08 10.50
CA PHE A 186 5.81 2.14 9.66
C PHE A 186 7.08 2.36 10.50
N ARG A 187 7.07 3.34 11.42
CA ARG A 187 8.22 3.64 12.27
C ARG A 187 8.55 2.49 13.22
N GLN A 188 7.54 1.87 13.84
CA GLN A 188 7.76 0.75 14.75
C GLN A 188 8.38 -0.44 14.02
N LEU A 189 7.82 -0.79 12.86
CA LEU A 189 8.36 -1.88 12.04
C LEU A 189 9.79 -1.55 11.57
N GLU A 190 10.03 -0.32 11.11
CA GLU A 190 11.35 0.14 10.67
C GLU A 190 12.41 0.04 11.78
N SER A 191 12.08 0.47 13.00
CA SER A 191 12.99 0.37 14.15
C SER A 191 13.32 -1.09 14.46
N PHE A 192 12.30 -1.95 14.52
CA PHE A 192 12.48 -3.37 14.82
C PHE A 192 13.32 -4.11 13.78
N VAL A 193 13.02 -3.96 12.48
CA VAL A 193 13.79 -4.68 11.44
C VAL A 193 15.23 -4.18 11.37
N LYS A 194 15.49 -2.90 11.69
CA LYS A 194 16.86 -2.37 11.83
C LYS A 194 17.58 -3.00 13.01
N GLU A 195 16.94 -3.10 14.16
CA GLU A 195 17.49 -3.78 15.35
C GLU A 195 17.90 -5.22 15.03
N LYS A 196 17.07 -5.95 14.29
CA LYS A 196 17.34 -7.35 13.90
C LYS A 196 18.32 -7.51 12.73
N GLY A 197 18.91 -6.43 12.22
CA GLY A 197 19.92 -6.49 11.15
C GLY A 197 19.35 -6.56 9.72
N PHE A 198 18.07 -6.22 9.54
CA PHE A 198 17.35 -6.27 8.27
C PHE A 198 16.79 -4.90 7.83
N PRO A 199 17.64 -3.86 7.65
CA PRO A 199 17.19 -2.49 7.40
C PRO A 199 16.45 -2.29 6.07
N SER A 200 16.55 -3.24 5.13
CA SER A 200 15.86 -3.21 3.85
C SER A 200 14.47 -3.85 3.89
N LEU A 201 14.12 -4.56 4.97
CA LEU A 201 12.82 -5.19 5.09
C LEU A 201 11.73 -4.14 5.30
N SER A 202 10.62 -4.37 4.61
CA SER A 202 9.42 -3.56 4.71
C SER A 202 8.22 -4.48 4.93
N ALA A 203 7.09 -3.91 5.34
CA ALA A 203 5.84 -4.67 5.46
C ALA A 203 5.46 -5.42 4.17
N GLN A 204 5.77 -4.85 3.01
CA GLN A 204 5.53 -5.51 1.73
C GLN A 204 6.43 -6.75 1.59
N VAL A 205 7.73 -6.62 1.83
CA VAL A 205 8.68 -7.73 1.70
C VAL A 205 8.36 -8.84 2.71
N LEU A 206 8.01 -8.50 3.96
CA LEU A 206 7.57 -9.49 4.94
C LEU A 206 6.32 -10.25 4.51
N ARG A 207 5.36 -9.55 3.90
CA ARG A 207 4.16 -10.21 3.34
C ARG A 207 4.52 -11.11 2.15
N GLU A 208 5.46 -10.70 1.31
CA GLU A 208 5.97 -11.55 0.23
C GLU A 208 6.64 -12.81 0.79
N GLN A 209 7.40 -12.69 1.89
CA GLN A 209 7.98 -13.85 2.59
C GLN A 209 6.90 -14.81 3.12
N PHE A 210 5.81 -14.30 3.71
CA PHE A 210 4.66 -15.13 4.07
C PHE A 210 4.13 -15.90 2.86
N ILE A 211 3.88 -15.20 1.74
CA ILE A 211 3.33 -15.82 0.51
C ILE A 211 4.27 -16.90 -0.02
N LEU A 212 5.58 -16.65 -0.07
CA LEU A 212 6.57 -17.63 -0.55
C LEU A 212 6.56 -18.89 0.32
N ARG A 213 6.53 -18.75 1.65
CA ARG A 213 6.44 -19.88 2.59
C ARG A 213 5.14 -20.69 2.42
N GLN A 214 4.05 -20.07 1.96
CA GLN A 214 2.79 -20.79 1.67
C GLN A 214 2.80 -21.52 0.32
N ILE A 215 3.68 -21.15 -0.61
CA ILE A 215 3.79 -21.80 -1.93
C ILE A 215 4.72 -23.01 -1.85
N GLU A 216 5.74 -22.98 -0.99
CA GLU A 216 6.66 -24.10 -0.80
C GLU A 216 6.14 -25.23 0.10
N ASN A 217 5.13 -24.95 0.93
CA ASN A 217 4.43 -25.93 1.78
C ASN A 217 3.24 -26.56 1.04
#